data_AF-A0A8J3ZVH4-F1
#
_entry.id   AF-A0A8J3ZVH4-F1
#
_cell.length_a   1.000
_cell.length_b   1.000
_cell.length_c   1.000
_cell.angle_alpha   90.00
_cell.angle_beta   90.00
_cell.angle_gamma   90.00
#
_symmetry.space_group_name_H-M   'P 1'
#
loop_
_entity.id
_entity.type
_entity.pdbx_description
1 polymer ?
#
loop_
_entity_poly.entity_id
_entity_poly.type
_entity_poly.pdbx_seq_one_letter_code
_entity_poly.pdbx_strand_id
1 'polypeptide(L)'
;MIDAADAVAVRLPWVIAGVVLAAGLFLLSAIREGYRDTGDPDRAVIAGLTATGRVISAAAIIMSVVFISFASIDEVLVKMIGVGLATAVIVDATVIRMVLAPAVMSVLGHRAWWPSRRGTASGSDRNPAPVPAAR
;
A
#
# COMPACT_ATOMS: atom_id res chain seq x y z
N MET A 1 22.29 14.45 29.37
CA MET A 1 22.25 15.27 28.15
C MET A 1 21.84 14.31 27.04
N ILE A 2 20.67 14.46 26.43
CA ILE A 2 20.26 13.58 25.31
C ILE A 2 21.06 14.06 24.10
N ASP A 3 21.94 13.22 23.57
CA ASP A 3 22.70 13.54 22.38
C ASP A 3 21.79 13.51 21.13
N ALA A 4 22.18 14.24 20.09
CA ALA A 4 21.38 14.34 18.87
C ALA A 4 21.04 12.96 18.25
N ALA A 5 21.94 11.98 18.42
CA ALA A 5 21.73 10.61 17.97
C ALA A 5 20.59 9.91 18.72
N ASP A 6 20.51 10.05 20.05
CA ASP A 6 19.43 9.47 20.87
C ASP A 6 18.08 10.08 20.52
N ALA A 7 18.09 11.39 20.29
CA ALA A 7 16.94 12.16 19.84
C ALA A 7 16.39 11.65 18.49
N VAL A 8 17.25 11.29 17.53
CA VAL A 8 16.85 10.73 16.24
C VAL A 8 16.37 9.29 16.42
N ALA A 9 17.10 8.46 17.17
CA ALA A 9 16.78 7.06 17.38
C ALA A 9 15.37 6.86 17.95
N VAL A 10 14.93 7.74 18.85
CA VAL A 10 13.59 7.65 19.45
C VAL A 10 12.48 8.14 18.52
N ARG A 11 12.72 9.17 17.69
CA ARG A 11 11.65 9.82 16.89
C ARG A 11 11.51 9.25 15.49
N LEU A 12 12.63 8.93 14.85
CA LEU A 12 12.68 8.50 13.45
C LEU A 12 11.82 7.26 13.16
N PRO A 13 11.77 6.21 14.02
CA PRO A 13 10.91 5.05 13.78
C PRO A 13 9.42 5.41 13.67
N TRP A 14 8.94 6.37 14.47
CA TRP A 14 7.54 6.82 14.43
C TRP A 14 7.22 7.60 13.16
N VAL A 15 8.16 8.44 12.71
CA VAL A 15 8.02 9.17 11.44
C VAL A 15 7.99 8.19 10.27
N ILE A 16 8.92 7.23 10.25
CA ILE A 16 8.96 6.17 9.24
C ILE A 16 7.66 5.38 9.24
N ALA A 17 7.20 4.92 10.41
CA ALA A 17 5.95 4.19 10.54
C ALA A 17 4.76 4.99 10.00
N GLY A 18 4.67 6.29 10.29
CA GLY A 18 3.62 7.15 9.74
C GLY A 18 3.62 7.20 8.21
N VAL A 19 4.81 7.36 7.60
CA VAL A 19 4.95 7.40 6.13
C VAL A 19 4.57 6.05 5.50
N VAL A 20 5.09 4.95 6.04
CA VAL A 20 4.80 3.58 5.58
C VAL A 20 3.31 3.27 5.69
N LEU A 21 2.70 3.60 6.83
CA LEU A 21 1.27 3.38 7.07
C LEU A 21 0.40 4.21 6.11
N ALA A 22 0.78 5.45 5.80
CA ALA A 22 0.01 6.28 4.85
C ALA A 22 -0.05 5.63 3.46
N ALA A 23 1.08 5.11 2.96
CA ALA A 23 1.12 4.41 1.67
C ALA A 23 0.41 3.05 1.72
N GLY A 24 0.62 2.28 2.79
CA GLY A 24 -0.02 0.98 3.01
C GLY A 24 -1.55 1.08 3.11
N LEU A 25 -2.05 2.07 3.86
CA LEU A 25 -3.49 2.32 4.00
C LEU A 25 -4.12 2.79 2.69
N PHE A 26 -3.41 3.59 1.89
CA PHE A 26 -3.90 4.00 0.58
C PHE A 26 -4.05 2.79 -0.36
N LEU A 27 -3.04 1.91 -0.42
CA LEU A 27 -3.14 0.65 -1.18
C LEU A 27 -4.26 -0.24 -0.65
N LEU A 28 -4.33 -0.44 0.67
CA LEU A 28 -5.35 -1.27 1.29
C LEU A 28 -6.76 -0.75 1.03
N SER A 29 -6.94 0.57 1.03
CA SER A 29 -8.22 1.20 0.68
C SER A 29 -8.64 0.85 -0.76
N ALA A 30 -7.71 0.91 -1.71
CA ALA A 30 -7.98 0.54 -3.11
C ALA A 30 -8.29 -0.96 -3.27
N ILE A 31 -7.55 -1.84 -2.57
CA ILE A 31 -7.81 -3.29 -2.57
C ILE A 31 -9.19 -3.56 -1.96
N ARG A 32 -9.53 -2.92 -0.85
CA ARG A 32 -10.83 -3.06 -0.18
C ARG A 32 -11.98 -2.65 -1.08
N GLU A 33 -11.80 -1.61 -1.88
CA GLU A 33 -12.81 -1.18 -2.84
C GLU A 33 -13.02 -2.24 -3.93
N GLY A 34 -11.95 -2.76 -4.52
CA GLY A 34 -12.05 -3.88 -5.46
C GLY A 34 -12.68 -5.14 -4.87
N TYR A 35 -12.44 -5.43 -3.59
CA TYR A 35 -13.03 -6.58 -2.90
C TYR A 35 -14.54 -6.40 -2.67
N ARG A 36 -15.01 -5.18 -2.40
CA ARG A 36 -16.45 -4.92 -2.26
C ARG A 36 -17.21 -5.17 -3.56
N ASP A 37 -16.61 -4.82 -4.69
CA ASP A 37 -17.25 -4.96 -5.99
C ASP A 37 -17.23 -6.41 -6.50
N THR A 38 -16.14 -7.14 -6.25
CA THR A 38 -15.94 -8.48 -6.82
C THR A 38 -16.21 -9.63 -5.87
N GLY A 39 -16.03 -9.43 -4.56
CA GLY A 39 -16.04 -10.49 -3.55
C GLY A 39 -14.87 -11.48 -3.64
N ASP A 40 -13.90 -11.25 -4.54
CA ASP A 40 -12.76 -12.12 -4.80
C ASP A 40 -11.46 -11.43 -4.30
N PRO A 41 -10.77 -12.00 -3.28
CA PRO A 41 -9.61 -11.37 -2.67
C PRO A 41 -8.43 -11.25 -3.63
N ASP A 42 -8.21 -12.24 -4.50
CA ASP A 42 -7.05 -12.24 -5.39
C ASP A 42 -7.23 -11.20 -6.49
N ARG A 43 -8.44 -11.14 -7.06
CA ARG A 43 -8.79 -10.08 -8.03
C ARG A 43 -8.73 -8.69 -7.42
N ALA A 44 -9.17 -8.54 -6.17
CA ALA A 44 -9.11 -7.27 -5.45
C ALA A 44 -7.68 -6.78 -5.23
N VAL A 45 -6.76 -7.69 -4.85
CA VAL A 45 -5.34 -7.38 -4.68
C VAL A 45 -4.72 -6.92 -6.00
N ILE A 46 -4.95 -7.66 -7.10
CA ILE A 46 -4.44 -7.32 -8.42
C ILE A 46 -4.97 -5.96 -8.91
N ALA A 47 -6.28 -5.72 -8.74
CA ALA A 47 -6.91 -4.47 -9.13
C ALA A 47 -6.36 -3.27 -8.33
N GLY A 48 -6.23 -3.42 -7.00
CA GLY A 48 -5.69 -2.38 -6.13
C GLY A 48 -4.23 -2.03 -6.45
N LEU A 49 -3.39 -3.05 -6.71
CA LEU A 49 -2.00 -2.88 -7.14
C LEU A 49 -1.90 -2.16 -8.48
N THR A 50 -2.72 -2.54 -9.46
CA THR A 50 -2.70 -1.94 -10.80
C THR A 50 -3.14 -0.48 -10.77
N ALA A 51 -4.21 -0.17 -10.02
CA ALA A 51 -4.75 1.19 -9.91
C ALA A 51 -3.78 2.17 -9.22
N THR A 52 -3.06 1.71 -8.20
CA THR A 52 -2.23 2.57 -7.35
C THR A 52 -0.73 2.44 -7.65
N GLY A 53 -0.33 1.47 -8.48
CA GLY A 53 1.06 1.15 -8.84
C GLY A 53 1.86 2.37 -9.28
N ARG A 54 1.37 3.05 -10.32
CA ARG A 54 2.08 4.17 -10.96
C ARG A 54 2.16 5.41 -10.07
N VAL A 55 1.08 5.75 -9.38
CA VAL A 55 1.02 6.96 -8.54
C VAL A 55 1.97 6.85 -7.35
N ILE A 56 1.96 5.72 -6.63
CA ILE A 56 2.84 5.55 -5.47
C ILE A 56 4.31 5.42 -5.88
N SER A 57 4.61 4.75 -6.99
CA SER A 57 5.99 4.65 -7.48
C SER A 57 6.55 6.02 -7.86
N ALA A 58 5.74 6.87 -8.52
CA ALA A 58 6.15 8.23 -8.84
C ALA A 58 6.38 9.08 -7.58
N ALA A 59 5.49 8.99 -6.59
CA ALA A 59 5.66 9.67 -5.31
C ALA A 59 6.92 9.21 -4.58
N ALA A 60 7.18 7.90 -4.54
CA ALA A 60 8.37 7.33 -3.90
C ALA A 60 9.67 7.82 -4.53
N ILE A 61 9.72 7.94 -5.86
CA ILE A 61 10.90 8.48 -6.57
C ILE A 61 11.14 9.93 -6.16
N ILE A 62 10.10 10.77 -6.21
CA ILE A 62 10.21 12.20 -5.86
C ILE A 62 10.67 12.35 -4.41
N MET A 63 10.06 11.63 -3.46
CA MET A 63 10.43 11.67 -2.05
C MET A 63 11.86 11.19 -1.82
N SER A 64 12.30 10.14 -2.52
CA SER A 64 13.67 9.63 -2.42
C SER A 64 14.68 10.69 -2.84
N VAL A 65 14.44 11.38 -3.96
CA VAL A 65 15.31 12.47 -4.43
C VAL A 65 15.39 13.60 -3.41
N VAL A 66 14.25 14.01 -2.84
CA VAL A 66 14.19 15.08 -1.82
C VAL A 66 14.97 14.69 -0.57
N PHE A 67 14.77 13.48 -0.04
CA PHE A 67 15.46 13.03 1.17
C PHE A 67 16.95 12.77 0.96
N ILE A 68 17.36 12.28 -0.21
CA ILE A 68 18.78 12.17 -0.56
C ILE A 68 19.43 13.54 -0.59
N SER A 69 18.73 14.59 -1.07
CA SER A 69 19.27 15.96 -1.07
C SER A 69 19.59 16.48 0.34
N PHE A 70 18.98 15.94 1.39
CA PHE A 70 19.27 16.34 2.77
C PHE A 70 20.66 15.88 3.23
N ALA A 71 21.27 14.90 2.55
CA ALA A 71 22.64 14.48 2.83
C ALA A 71 23.67 15.59 2.57
N SER A 72 23.34 16.57 1.73
CA SER A 72 24.18 17.73 1.40
C SER A 72 24.11 18.87 2.43
N ILE A 73 23.22 18.78 3.43
CA ILE A 73 23.05 19.83 4.46
C ILE A 73 24.03 19.56 5.61
N ASP A 74 24.84 20.53 6.03
CA ASP A 74 25.91 20.32 7.03
C ASP A 74 25.43 19.90 8.43
N GLU A 75 24.16 20.14 8.76
CA GLU A 75 23.55 19.78 10.04
C GLU A 75 23.41 18.25 10.19
N VAL A 76 24.09 17.66 11.18
CA VAL A 76 24.14 16.20 11.42
C VAL A 76 22.75 15.62 11.66
N LEU A 77 21.90 16.34 12.40
CA LEU A 77 20.53 15.93 12.68
C LEU A 77 19.74 15.72 11.37
N VAL A 78 19.89 16.65 10.44
CA VAL A 78 19.18 16.64 9.15
C VAL A 78 19.69 15.53 8.25
N LYS A 79 21.02 15.30 8.21
CA LYS A 79 21.60 14.18 7.46
C LYS A 79 21.07 12.82 7.94
N MET A 80 21.05 12.60 9.26
CA MET A 80 20.58 11.33 9.83
C MET A 80 19.10 11.05 9.50
N ILE A 81 18.25 12.06 9.64
CA ILE A 81 16.83 11.95 9.31
C ILE A 81 16.66 11.72 7.79
N GLY A 82 17.36 12.49 6.96
CA GLY A 82 17.29 12.37 5.49
C GLY A 82 17.66 10.98 4.99
N VAL A 83 18.79 10.44 5.43
CA VAL A 83 19.24 9.08 5.03
C VAL A 83 18.28 8.01 5.54
N GLY A 84 17.80 8.13 6.78
CA GLY A 84 16.84 7.20 7.37
C GLY A 84 15.51 7.16 6.60
N LEU A 85 14.96 8.34 6.28
CA LEU A 85 13.71 8.46 5.51
C LEU A 85 13.86 8.01 4.06
N ALA A 86 14.98 8.35 3.39
CA ALA A 86 15.25 7.89 2.03
C ALA A 86 15.27 6.36 1.96
N THR A 87 15.99 5.72 2.89
CA THR A 87 16.07 4.25 2.97
C THR A 87 14.70 3.64 3.23
N ALA A 88 13.93 4.21 4.16
CA ALA A 88 12.60 3.72 4.50
C ALA A 88 11.62 3.78 3.31
N VAL A 89 11.60 4.88 2.55
CA VAL A 89 10.72 5.03 1.38
C VAL A 89 11.08 4.02 0.29
N ILE A 90 12.37 3.81 0.03
CA ILE A 90 12.83 2.83 -0.98
C ILE A 90 12.39 1.41 -0.58
N VAL A 91 12.58 1.04 0.69
CA VAL A 91 12.19 -0.28 1.21
C VAL A 91 10.66 -0.46 1.18
N ASP A 92 9.89 0.57 1.53
CA ASP A 92 8.43 0.50 1.47
C ASP A 92 7.91 0.30 0.04
N ALA A 93 8.39 1.13 -0.89
CA ALA A 93 7.96 1.10 -2.29
C ALA A 93 8.31 -0.23 -2.99
N THR A 94 9.32 -0.95 -2.51
CA THR A 94 9.80 -2.22 -3.08
C THR A 94 9.36 -3.42 -2.24
N VAL A 95 9.98 -3.62 -1.08
CA VAL A 95 9.80 -4.81 -0.24
C VAL A 95 8.38 -4.91 0.31
N ILE A 96 7.90 -3.84 0.94
CA ILE A 96 6.60 -3.87 1.61
C ILE A 96 5.50 -3.97 0.56
N ARG A 97 5.60 -3.17 -0.52
CA ARG A 97 4.54 -3.05 -1.51
C ARG A 97 4.49 -4.17 -2.54
N MET A 98 5.63 -4.62 -3.05
CA MET A 98 5.67 -5.63 -4.11
C MET A 98 5.59 -7.05 -3.56
N VAL A 99 5.99 -7.27 -2.30
CA VAL A 99 6.07 -8.61 -1.72
C VAL A 99 5.17 -8.74 -0.50
N LEU A 100 5.40 -7.93 0.53
CA LEU A 100 4.81 -8.18 1.85
C LEU A 100 3.29 -7.98 1.85
N ALA A 101 2.81 -6.86 1.32
CA ALA A 101 1.39 -6.53 1.24
C ALA A 101 0.57 -7.55 0.42
N PRO A 102 0.95 -7.90 -0.83
CA PRO A 102 0.23 -8.91 -1.59
C PRO A 102 0.32 -10.30 -0.96
N ALA A 103 1.47 -10.69 -0.42
CA ALA A 103 1.63 -12.00 0.22
C ALA A 103 0.71 -12.12 1.45
N VAL A 104 0.68 -11.12 2.32
CA VAL A 104 -0.19 -11.12 3.51
C VAL A 104 -1.66 -11.17 3.11
N MET A 105 -2.08 -10.38 2.13
CA MET A 105 -3.48 -10.37 1.66
C MET A 105 -3.88 -11.68 0.99
N SER A 106 -2.99 -12.28 0.20
CA SER A 106 -3.24 -13.57 -0.45
C SER A 106 -3.29 -14.72 0.57
N VAL A 107 -2.39 -14.74 1.57
CA VAL A 107 -2.37 -15.76 2.64
C VAL A 107 -3.61 -15.66 3.53
N LEU A 108 -4.03 -14.44 3.89
CA LEU A 108 -5.24 -14.23 4.70
C LEU A 108 -6.52 -14.50 3.89
N GLY A 109 -6.50 -14.22 2.59
CA GLY A 109 -7.63 -14.42 1.68
C GLY A 109 -8.91 -13.80 2.22
N HIS A 110 -9.99 -14.58 2.30
CA HIS A 110 -11.28 -14.11 2.81
C HIS A 110 -11.25 -13.75 4.32
N ARG A 111 -10.28 -14.29 5.09
CA ARG A 111 -10.17 -13.99 6.53
C ARG A 111 -9.69 -12.57 6.79
N ALA A 112 -8.99 -11.95 5.84
CA ALA A 112 -8.57 -10.54 5.92
C ALA A 112 -9.76 -9.58 6.11
N TRP A 113 -10.96 -10.00 5.73
CA TRP A 113 -12.13 -9.14 5.62
C TRP A 113 -13.17 -9.36 6.73
N TRP A 114 -12.80 -9.98 7.85
CA TRP A 114 -13.73 -10.23 8.96
C TRP A 114 -14.05 -8.95 9.76
N PRO A 115 -15.33 -8.66 10.08
CA PRO A 115 -16.54 -9.39 9.73
C PRO A 115 -16.98 -9.04 8.29
N SER A 116 -16.88 -10.04 7.41
CA SER A 116 -17.36 -9.95 6.04
C SER A 116 -18.87 -9.98 6.12
N ARG A 117 -19.52 -8.81 6.08
CA ARG A 117 -20.95 -8.74 5.82
C ARG A 117 -21.13 -9.22 4.39
N ARG A 118 -21.44 -10.51 4.25
CA ARG A 118 -21.82 -11.13 2.99
C ARG A 118 -23.05 -10.38 2.46
N GLY A 119 -22.82 -9.46 1.53
CA GLY A 119 -23.83 -9.13 0.53
C GLY A 119 -23.94 -10.35 -0.37
N THR A 120 -25.04 -11.07 -0.24
CA THR A 120 -25.43 -12.20 -1.08
C THR A 120 -25.51 -11.76 -2.54
N ALA A 121 -24.42 -11.91 -3.30
CA ALA A 121 -24.47 -11.92 -4.75
C ALA A 121 -24.42 -13.38 -5.21
N SER A 122 -25.59 -14.03 -5.16
CA SER A 122 -25.84 -15.30 -5.84
C SER A 122 -25.77 -15.05 -7.34
N GLY A 123 -24.60 -15.28 -7.93
CA GLY A 123 -24.41 -15.31 -9.38
C GLY A 123 -24.63 -16.73 -9.91
N SER A 124 -25.87 -17.22 -9.93
CA SER A 124 -26.23 -18.49 -10.58
C SER A 124 -27.35 -18.40 -11.62
N ASP A 125 -27.64 -17.21 -12.17
CA ASP A 125 -28.73 -17.07 -13.17
C ASP A 125 -28.40 -16.12 -14.33
N ARG A 126 -27.16 -16.20 -14.85
CA ARG A 126 -26.89 -15.77 -16.23
C ARG A 126 -27.22 -16.92 -17.19
N ASN A 127 -28.50 -17.29 -17.23
CA ASN A 127 -29.07 -17.99 -18.37
C ASN A 127 -29.58 -16.91 -19.35
N PRO A 128 -28.92 -16.64 -20.48
CA PRO A 128 -29.52 -15.80 -21.51
C PRO A 128 -30.71 -16.58 -22.09
N ALA A 129 -31.93 -16.12 -21.83
CA ALA A 129 -33.13 -16.67 -22.45
C ALA A 129 -32.94 -16.68 -23.98
N PRO A 130 -33.37 -17.75 -24.69
CA PRO A 130 -33.32 -17.78 -26.15
C PRO A 130 -34.17 -16.63 -26.69
N VAL A 131 -33.54 -15.73 -27.46
CA VAL A 131 -34.25 -14.68 -28.18
C VAL A 131 -35.18 -15.36 -29.19
N PRO A 132 -36.51 -15.15 -29.12
CA PRO A 132 -37.42 -15.69 -30.12
C PRO A 132 -37.07 -15.05 -31.47
N ALA A 133 -36.69 -15.87 -32.45
CA ALA A 133 -36.58 -15.43 -33.83
C ALA A 133 -37.96 -14.95 -34.28
N ALA A 134 -38.10 -13.62 -34.43
CA ALA A 134 -39.27 -13.01 -35.02
C ALA A 134 -39.44 -13.57 -36.43
N ARG A 135 -40.67 -14.03 -36.69
CA ARG A 135 -41.11 -14.72 -37.89
C ARG A 135 -41.41 -13.74 -39.03
#